data_AF-A0AA35TAG3-F1
#
_entry.id   AF-A0AA35TAG3-F1
#
_cell.length_a   1.000
_cell.length_b   1.000
_cell.length_c   1.000
_cell.angle_alpha   90.00
_cell.angle_beta   90.00
_cell.angle_gamma   90.00
#
_symmetry.space_group_name_H-M   'P 1'
#
loop_
_entity.id
_entity.type
_entity.pdbx_description
1 polymer ?
#
loop_
_entity_poly.entity_id
_entity_poly.type
_entity_poly.pdbx_seq_one_letter_code
_entity_poly.pdbx_strand_id
1 'polypeptide(L)'
;MRTGNSWIPLLLALLAETGKKSLSFWWPYLSLVPSETAVGPPHLWSPEERSQLLQGTGVGERVQRDLANMERDYHSIVLPFIQRHPLLYQGSEHSLQMYRDLVCLVMSYSFTDSAEDDDVSRQTMMVPFVDLLNHHSQHHAELRFHSSYLQLVAIRDIPQGSEVMNTYGPLSNASLLHAYGFTEEGNPHDVVSDIITIPECVFCQILPIQQNGYRLSAHLCRL
;
A
#
# COMPACT_ATOMS: atom_id res chain seq x y z
N MET A 1 3.12 16.76 -14.26
CA MET A 1 1.96 16.48 -13.37
C MET A 1 2.52 16.01 -12.05
N ARG A 2 2.36 16.77 -10.95
CA ARG A 2 2.55 16.20 -9.61
C ARG A 2 1.29 15.38 -9.33
N THR A 3 1.40 14.07 -9.41
CA THR A 3 0.32 13.17 -9.00
C THR A 3 0.23 13.21 -7.48
N GLY A 4 -0.97 13.22 -6.90
CA GLY A 4 -1.14 13.14 -5.45
C GLY A 4 -0.68 11.79 -4.88
N ASN A 5 -0.64 10.76 -5.73
CA ASN A 5 -0.12 9.43 -5.45
C ASN A 5 1.33 9.31 -5.95
N SER A 6 2.27 9.11 -5.03
CA SER A 6 3.71 8.99 -5.33
C SER A 6 4.09 7.69 -6.02
N TRP A 7 3.22 6.68 -6.03
CA TRP A 7 3.51 5.37 -6.63
C TRP A 7 3.26 5.32 -8.13
N ILE A 8 2.53 6.28 -8.71
CA ILE A 8 2.15 6.26 -10.13
C ILE A 8 3.35 6.08 -11.08
N PRO A 9 4.49 6.79 -10.90
CA PRO A 9 5.66 6.57 -11.76
C PRO A 9 6.20 5.13 -11.70
N LEU A 10 6.26 4.53 -10.50
CA LEU A 10 6.68 3.14 -10.32
C LEU A 10 5.68 2.17 -10.97
N LEU A 11 4.38 2.39 -10.76
CA LEU A 11 3.31 1.56 -11.34
C LEU A 11 3.32 1.59 -12.87
N LEU A 12 3.56 2.76 -13.48
CA LEU A 12 3.71 2.89 -14.93
C LEU A 12 4.94 2.12 -15.45
N ALA A 13 6.07 2.18 -14.73
CA ALA A 13 7.26 1.41 -15.07
C ALA A 13 7.01 -0.10 -14.97
N LEU A 14 6.37 -0.56 -13.89
CA LEU A 14 6.01 -1.98 -13.69
C LEU A 14 5.03 -2.48 -14.76
N LEU A 15 4.03 -1.68 -15.15
CA LEU A 15 3.12 -2.01 -16.26
C LEU A 15 3.88 -2.21 -17.57
N ALA A 16 4.81 -1.29 -17.89
CA ALA A 16 5.61 -1.38 -19.11
C ALA A 16 6.54 -2.61 -19.10
N GLU A 17 7.24 -2.86 -17.99
CA GLU A 17 8.18 -3.98 -17.88
C GLU A 17 7.47 -5.34 -17.86
N THR A 18 6.36 -5.46 -17.13
CA THR A 18 5.53 -6.69 -17.13
C THR A 18 5.00 -6.99 -18.52
N GLY A 19 4.59 -5.97 -19.26
CA GLY A 19 4.10 -6.10 -20.64
C GLY A 19 5.12 -6.66 -21.64
N LYS A 20 6.41 -6.38 -21.43
CA LYS A 20 7.51 -6.88 -22.28
C LYS A 20 7.77 -8.37 -22.08
N LYS A 21 7.29 -8.96 -20.99
CA LYS A 21 7.53 -10.37 -20.63
C LYS A 21 9.03 -10.70 -20.70
N SER A 22 9.40 -11.79 -21.37
CA SER A 22 10.80 -12.25 -21.52
C SER A 22 11.75 -11.27 -22.21
N LEU A 23 11.25 -10.18 -22.80
CA LEU A 23 12.08 -9.11 -23.36
C LEU A 23 12.51 -8.07 -22.30
N SER A 24 11.90 -8.09 -21.10
CA SER A 24 12.30 -7.24 -19.98
C SER A 24 13.56 -7.78 -19.32
N PHE A 25 14.48 -6.88 -18.98
CA PHE A 25 15.61 -7.20 -18.11
C PHE A 25 15.15 -7.72 -16.73
N TRP A 26 14.03 -7.21 -16.23
CA TRP A 26 13.47 -7.55 -14.93
C TRP A 26 12.55 -8.78 -14.96
N TRP A 27 12.34 -9.40 -16.12
CA TRP A 27 11.45 -10.56 -16.23
C TRP A 27 11.78 -11.70 -15.26
N PRO A 28 13.06 -12.09 -15.05
CA PRO A 28 13.39 -13.15 -14.08
C PRO A 28 12.92 -12.85 -12.66
N TYR A 29 12.80 -11.57 -12.30
CA TYR A 29 12.27 -11.12 -11.02
C TYR A 29 10.73 -11.00 -11.06
N LEU A 30 10.18 -10.30 -12.06
CA LEU A 30 8.74 -10.07 -12.17
C LEU A 30 7.94 -11.36 -12.37
N SER A 31 8.55 -12.42 -12.93
CA SER A 31 7.91 -13.73 -13.07
C SER A 31 7.85 -14.53 -11.77
N LEU A 32 8.54 -14.11 -10.70
CA LEU A 32 8.47 -14.75 -9.37
C LEU A 32 7.29 -14.25 -8.54
N VAL A 33 6.69 -13.13 -8.93
CA VAL A 33 5.56 -12.55 -8.21
C VAL A 33 4.41 -13.57 -8.17
N PRO A 34 3.84 -13.86 -6.99
CA PRO A 34 2.78 -14.85 -6.87
C PRO A 34 1.61 -14.53 -7.80
N SER A 35 1.12 -15.53 -8.54
CA SER A 35 -0.10 -15.38 -9.35
C SER A 35 -1.34 -15.20 -8.47
N GLU A 36 -2.46 -14.78 -9.06
CA GLU A 36 -3.79 -14.50 -8.48
C GLU A 36 -4.34 -15.52 -7.47
N THR A 37 -3.71 -16.68 -7.32
CA THR A 37 -4.05 -17.79 -6.43
C THR A 37 -3.39 -17.73 -5.05
N ALA A 38 -2.49 -16.77 -4.79
CA ALA A 38 -1.88 -16.59 -3.47
C ALA A 38 -2.76 -15.72 -2.57
N VAL A 39 -2.87 -16.09 -1.29
CA VAL A 39 -3.55 -15.29 -0.26
C VAL A 39 -2.91 -13.90 -0.23
N GLY A 40 -3.59 -12.91 -0.79
CA GLY A 40 -3.11 -11.53 -0.89
C GLY A 40 -3.88 -10.58 0.01
N PRO A 41 -3.57 -9.28 -0.05
CA PRO A 41 -4.29 -8.28 0.73
C PRO A 41 -5.80 -8.29 0.40
N PRO A 42 -6.67 -7.88 1.34
CA PRO A 42 -8.11 -7.92 1.16
C PRO A 42 -8.67 -7.17 -0.05
N HIS A 43 -7.89 -6.29 -0.70
CA HIS A 43 -8.24 -5.68 -1.98
C HIS A 43 -8.54 -6.74 -3.06
N LEU A 44 -7.89 -7.91 -2.99
CA LEU A 44 -8.06 -9.04 -3.90
C LEU A 44 -9.20 -10.00 -3.49
N TRP A 45 -9.75 -9.86 -2.28
CA TRP A 45 -10.83 -10.73 -1.80
C TRP A 45 -12.16 -10.39 -2.46
N SER A 46 -13.09 -11.34 -2.44
CA SER A 46 -14.45 -11.09 -2.88
C SER A 46 -15.13 -10.00 -2.03
N PRO A 47 -16.08 -9.24 -2.60
CA PRO A 47 -16.90 -8.30 -1.82
C PRO A 47 -17.59 -8.96 -0.63
N GLU A 48 -18.03 -10.20 -0.78
CA GLU A 48 -18.71 -10.98 0.25
C GLU A 48 -17.78 -11.30 1.43
N GLU A 49 -16.57 -11.81 1.16
CA GLU A 49 -15.56 -12.10 2.19
C GLU A 49 -15.19 -10.84 2.96
N ARG A 50 -14.95 -9.73 2.25
CA ARG A 50 -14.65 -8.45 2.91
C ARG A 50 -15.76 -7.99 3.83
N SER A 51 -17.01 -8.05 3.36
CA SER A 51 -18.18 -7.59 4.12
C SER A 51 -18.39 -8.44 5.38
N GLN A 52 -18.22 -9.76 5.28
CA GLN A 52 -18.46 -10.69 6.38
C GLN A 52 -17.31 -10.73 7.38
N LEU A 53 -16.06 -10.71 6.92
CA LEU A 53 -14.89 -11.00 7.76
C LEU A 53 -14.22 -9.74 8.34
N LEU A 54 -14.36 -8.58 7.69
CA LEU A 54 -13.67 -7.35 8.10
C LEU A 54 -14.56 -6.40 8.90
N GLN A 55 -15.80 -6.76 9.18
CA GLN A 55 -16.74 -5.90 9.90
C GLN A 55 -16.17 -5.52 11.28
N GLY A 56 -16.11 -4.22 11.57
CA GLY A 56 -15.64 -3.69 12.86
C GLY A 56 -14.12 -3.63 13.01
N THR A 57 -13.34 -4.08 12.02
CA THR A 57 -11.86 -4.02 12.05
C THR A 57 -11.30 -2.68 11.56
N GLY A 58 -12.11 -1.84 10.90
CA GLY A 58 -11.67 -0.63 10.19
C GLY A 58 -10.93 -0.90 8.87
N VAL A 59 -10.55 -2.15 8.62
CA VAL A 59 -9.83 -2.57 7.42
C VAL A 59 -10.74 -2.50 6.19
N GLY A 60 -12.00 -2.93 6.31
CA GLY A 60 -12.95 -2.94 5.20
C GLY A 60 -13.16 -1.56 4.57
N GLU A 61 -13.34 -0.54 5.41
CA GLU A 61 -13.52 0.86 4.98
C GLU A 61 -12.26 1.41 4.31
N ARG A 62 -11.07 1.02 4.81
CA ARG A 62 -9.78 1.41 4.22
C ARG A 62 -9.61 0.79 2.83
N VAL A 63 -9.89 -0.51 2.69
CA VAL A 63 -9.85 -1.22 1.40
C VAL A 63 -10.81 -0.59 0.41
N GLN A 64 -12.04 -0.28 0.83
CA GLN A 64 -13.04 0.35 -0.05
C GLN A 64 -12.57 1.71 -0.58
N ARG A 65 -11.97 2.53 0.29
CA ARG A 65 -11.39 3.82 -0.08
C ARG A 65 -10.26 3.65 -1.08
N ASP A 66 -9.38 2.68 -0.87
CA ASP A 66 -8.26 2.42 -1.76
C ASP A 66 -8.73 1.95 -3.13
N LEU A 67 -9.71 1.04 -3.20
CA LEU A 67 -10.28 0.58 -4.47
C LEU A 67 -10.88 1.75 -5.27
N ALA A 68 -11.59 2.66 -4.61
CA ALA A 68 -12.12 3.88 -5.25
C ALA A 68 -11.00 4.81 -5.74
N ASN A 69 -9.91 4.94 -4.96
CA ASN A 69 -8.73 5.71 -5.37
C ASN A 69 -8.03 5.07 -6.57
N MET A 70 -7.85 3.75 -6.58
CA MET A 70 -7.24 3.00 -7.69
C MET A 70 -8.05 3.18 -8.98
N GLU A 71 -9.38 3.08 -8.89
CA GLU A 71 -10.29 3.32 -10.03
C GLU A 71 -10.08 4.72 -10.62
N ARG A 72 -10.12 5.74 -9.75
CA ARG A 72 -9.94 7.13 -10.15
C ARG A 72 -8.57 7.35 -10.77
N ASP A 73 -7.50 6.89 -10.12
CA ASP A 73 -6.12 7.10 -10.58
C ASP A 73 -5.91 6.39 -11.94
N TYR A 74 -6.48 5.20 -12.13
CA TYR A 74 -6.41 4.48 -13.39
C TYR A 74 -7.02 5.28 -14.54
N HIS A 75 -8.27 5.72 -14.41
CA HIS A 75 -8.98 6.41 -15.50
C HIS A 75 -8.51 7.84 -15.72
N SER A 76 -8.09 8.55 -14.67
CA SER A 76 -7.73 9.96 -14.76
C SER A 76 -6.27 10.21 -15.12
N ILE A 77 -5.37 9.25 -14.83
CA ILE A 77 -3.92 9.43 -14.98
C ILE A 77 -3.30 8.30 -15.80
N VAL A 78 -3.44 7.05 -15.35
CA VAL A 78 -2.68 5.91 -15.90
C VAL A 78 -3.10 5.60 -17.34
N LEU A 79 -4.39 5.39 -17.57
CA LEU A 79 -4.91 5.05 -18.90
C LEU A 79 -4.64 6.16 -19.93
N PRO A 80 -4.90 7.46 -19.65
CA PRO A 80 -4.52 8.54 -20.55
C PRO A 80 -3.01 8.61 -20.82
N PHE A 81 -2.16 8.28 -19.84
CA PHE A 81 -0.72 8.23 -20.04
C PHE A 81 -0.32 7.12 -21.01
N ILE A 82 -0.80 5.89 -20.78
CA ILE A 82 -0.55 4.74 -21.66
C ILE A 82 -0.96 5.06 -23.10
N GLN A 83 -2.15 5.64 -23.30
CA GLN A 83 -2.68 6.01 -24.62
C GLN A 83 -1.83 7.07 -25.35
N ARG A 84 -1.17 7.98 -24.61
CA ARG A 84 -0.25 8.98 -25.20
C ARG A 84 1.13 8.42 -25.53
N HIS A 85 1.49 7.26 -25.01
CA HIS A 85 2.81 6.65 -25.16
C HIS A 85 2.75 5.21 -25.72
N PRO A 86 2.06 4.96 -26.84
CA PRO A 86 1.77 3.60 -27.31
C PRO A 86 3.01 2.75 -27.59
N LEU A 87 4.15 3.36 -27.97
CA LEU A 87 5.41 2.65 -28.21
C LEU A 87 6.01 2.03 -26.95
N LEU A 88 5.78 2.62 -25.77
CA LEU A 88 6.29 2.09 -24.50
C LEU A 88 5.46 0.89 -24.00
N TYR A 89 4.20 0.81 -24.45
CA TYR A 89 3.20 -0.14 -23.97
C TYR A 89 2.72 -1.10 -25.07
N GLN A 90 3.47 -1.19 -26.18
CA GLN A 90 3.09 -2.00 -27.33
C GLN A 90 3.08 -3.50 -26.98
N GLY A 91 2.05 -4.22 -27.40
CA GLY A 91 1.96 -5.67 -27.21
C GLY A 91 1.55 -6.12 -25.80
N SER A 92 1.16 -5.19 -24.94
CA SER A 92 0.62 -5.49 -23.62
C SER A 92 -0.84 -5.08 -23.52
N GLU A 93 -1.67 -5.98 -22.99
CA GLU A 93 -3.02 -5.63 -22.57
C GLU A 93 -2.91 -4.84 -21.27
N HIS A 94 -3.66 -3.74 -21.17
CA HIS A 94 -3.72 -2.93 -19.97
C HIS A 94 -5.15 -2.94 -19.48
N SER A 95 -5.34 -3.48 -18.28
CA SER A 95 -6.63 -3.49 -17.62
C SER A 95 -6.53 -2.82 -16.25
N LEU A 96 -7.67 -2.34 -15.79
CA LEU A 96 -7.83 -1.88 -14.42
C LEU A 96 -7.48 -2.98 -13.41
N GLN A 97 -7.75 -4.26 -13.74
CA GLN A 97 -7.41 -5.37 -12.87
C GLN A 97 -5.89 -5.50 -12.72
N MET A 98 -5.15 -5.51 -13.84
CA MET A 98 -3.68 -5.53 -13.81
C MET A 98 -3.09 -4.35 -13.04
N TYR A 99 -3.70 -3.17 -13.16
CA TYR A 99 -3.29 -2.02 -12.35
C TYR A 99 -3.52 -2.26 -10.85
N ARG A 100 -4.67 -2.80 -10.45
CA ARG A 100 -4.97 -3.15 -9.05
C ARG A 100 -3.99 -4.20 -8.52
N ASP A 101 -3.67 -5.20 -9.32
CA ASP A 101 -2.73 -6.26 -8.93
C ASP A 101 -1.33 -5.67 -8.68
N LEU A 102 -0.87 -4.76 -9.55
CA LEU A 102 0.40 -4.05 -9.35
C LEU A 102 0.38 -3.09 -8.17
N VAL A 103 -0.75 -2.45 -7.88
CA VAL A 103 -0.88 -1.63 -6.66
C VAL A 103 -0.76 -2.51 -5.41
N CYS A 104 -1.40 -3.69 -5.41
CA CYS A 104 -1.27 -4.65 -4.31
C CYS A 104 0.17 -5.16 -4.19
N LEU A 105 0.83 -5.47 -5.31
CA LEU A 105 2.24 -5.85 -5.35
C LEU A 105 3.14 -4.78 -4.73
N VAL A 106 3.00 -3.52 -5.15
CA VAL A 106 3.78 -2.41 -4.58
C VAL A 106 3.47 -2.26 -3.09
N MET A 107 2.20 -2.36 -2.69
CA MET A 107 1.80 -2.25 -1.29
C MET A 107 2.44 -3.33 -0.40
N SER A 108 2.54 -4.57 -0.88
CA SER A 108 3.03 -5.70 -0.10
C SER A 108 4.55 -5.95 -0.21
N TYR A 109 5.21 -5.47 -1.26
CA TYR A 109 6.61 -5.86 -1.55
C TYR A 109 7.55 -4.70 -1.83
N SER A 110 7.07 -3.45 -1.88
CA SER A 110 7.96 -2.31 -2.06
C SER A 110 8.60 -1.84 -0.75
N PHE A 111 9.74 -1.19 -0.89
CA PHE A 111 10.46 -0.53 0.18
C PHE A 111 10.45 0.97 -0.06
N THR A 112 10.39 1.76 1.01
CA THR A 112 10.49 3.22 0.94
C THR A 112 11.66 3.66 1.80
N ASP A 113 12.60 4.39 1.21
CA ASP A 113 13.69 4.99 1.96
C ASP A 113 13.13 6.06 2.90
N SER A 114 13.33 5.86 4.20
CA SER A 114 12.84 6.73 5.27
C SER A 114 13.87 7.76 5.73
N ALA A 115 14.97 7.96 4.98
CA ALA A 115 16.00 8.96 5.30
C ALA A 115 15.36 10.28 5.76
N GLU A 116 15.74 10.72 6.97
CA GLU A 116 15.17 11.87 7.67
C GLU A 116 15.56 13.23 7.04
N ASP A 117 16.37 13.22 5.97
CA ASP A 117 16.72 14.42 5.23
C ASP A 117 15.54 14.85 4.35
N ASP A 118 14.90 15.95 4.75
CA ASP A 118 13.73 16.61 4.14
C ASP A 118 13.87 16.93 2.62
N ASP A 119 15.05 16.76 2.03
CA ASP A 119 15.36 17.11 0.63
C ASP A 119 15.41 15.90 -0.32
N VAL A 120 15.39 14.66 0.20
CA VAL A 120 15.31 13.45 -0.63
C VAL A 120 13.86 12.98 -0.68
N SER A 121 13.25 13.06 -1.86
CA SER A 121 11.90 12.52 -2.07
C SER A 121 11.86 11.06 -1.63
N ARG A 122 11.00 10.72 -0.65
CA ARG A 122 10.71 9.33 -0.22
C ARG A 122 10.38 8.47 -1.43
N GLN A 123 11.38 7.76 -1.94
CA GLN A 123 11.25 6.99 -3.16
C GLN A 123 10.86 5.56 -2.81
N THR A 124 9.68 5.16 -3.26
CA THR A 124 9.23 3.77 -3.21
C THR A 124 9.89 2.98 -4.34
N MET A 125 10.41 1.80 -4.04
CA MET A 125 11.13 0.95 -4.97
C MET A 125 10.87 -0.54 -4.71
N MET A 126 10.95 -1.35 -5.75
CA MET A 126 11.00 -2.80 -5.62
C MET A 126 12.44 -3.23 -5.37
N VAL A 127 12.68 -4.12 -4.41
CA VAL A 127 14.02 -4.60 -4.06
C VAL A 127 14.06 -6.12 -4.25
N PRO A 128 14.43 -6.60 -5.45
CA PRO A 128 14.52 -8.02 -5.74
C PRO A 128 15.36 -8.75 -4.69
N PHE A 129 14.97 -9.98 -4.37
CA PHE A 129 15.59 -10.85 -3.36
C PHE A 129 15.29 -10.46 -1.91
N VAL A 130 15.31 -9.17 -1.57
CA VAL A 130 14.97 -8.73 -0.20
C VAL A 130 13.48 -8.87 0.08
N ASP A 131 12.66 -8.63 -0.94
CA ASP A 131 11.20 -8.80 -0.89
C ASP A 131 10.73 -10.26 -0.78
N LEU A 132 11.64 -11.24 -0.83
CA LEU A 132 11.34 -12.65 -0.54
C LEU A 132 11.37 -12.98 0.96
N LEU A 133 11.95 -12.10 1.79
CA LEU A 133 12.06 -12.36 3.23
C LEU A 133 10.76 -12.00 3.93
N ASN A 134 10.19 -12.97 4.63
CA ASN A 134 8.98 -12.79 5.42
C ASN A 134 9.18 -11.88 6.64
N HIS A 135 8.07 -11.36 7.16
CA HIS A 135 8.03 -10.54 8.36
C HIS A 135 7.91 -11.36 9.64
N HIS A 136 8.58 -10.90 10.69
CA HIS A 136 8.23 -11.25 12.06
C HIS A 136 8.54 -10.08 13.00
N SER A 137 7.71 -9.85 14.03
CA SER A 137 7.99 -8.81 15.03
C SER A 137 9.36 -9.03 15.71
N GLN A 138 9.74 -10.29 15.94
CA GLN A 138 11.04 -10.72 16.46
C GLN A 138 12.09 -11.02 15.35
N HIS A 139 12.07 -10.27 14.25
CA HIS A 139 13.01 -10.39 13.13
C HIS A 139 14.50 -10.40 13.50
N HIS A 140 15.31 -10.99 12.65
CA HIS A 140 16.76 -11.13 12.87
C HIS A 140 17.59 -10.68 11.68
N ALA A 141 16.94 -10.22 10.60
CA ALA A 141 17.56 -9.49 9.50
C ALA A 141 16.85 -8.14 9.31
N GLU A 142 17.58 -7.14 8.84
CA GLU A 142 17.07 -5.79 8.56
C GLU A 142 17.73 -5.22 7.31
N LEU A 143 16.95 -4.52 6.48
CA LEU A 143 17.46 -3.78 5.32
C LEU A 143 17.94 -2.39 5.72
N ARG A 144 19.18 -2.05 5.37
CA ARG A 144 19.77 -0.73 5.57
C ARG A 144 20.00 -0.02 4.25
N PHE A 145 19.64 1.26 4.23
CA PHE A 145 19.82 2.14 3.08
C PHE A 145 21.17 2.84 3.19
N HIS A 146 21.95 2.79 2.11
CA HIS A 146 23.18 3.56 1.94
C HIS A 146 23.10 4.35 0.63
N SER A 147 23.96 5.34 0.47
CA SER A 147 23.92 6.28 -0.67
C SER A 147 24.02 5.63 -2.06
N SER A 148 24.59 4.42 -2.16
CA SER A 148 24.81 3.74 -3.45
C SER A 148 24.40 2.27 -3.46
N TYR A 149 23.95 1.73 -2.33
CA TYR A 149 23.56 0.33 -2.22
C TYR A 149 22.60 0.10 -1.06
N LEU A 150 21.92 -1.03 -1.10
CA LEU A 150 21.12 -1.55 0.00
C LEU A 150 21.88 -2.70 0.66
N GLN A 151 21.79 -2.80 1.98
CA GLN A 151 22.48 -3.82 2.74
C GLN A 151 21.52 -4.56 3.65
N LEU A 152 21.27 -5.84 3.35
CA LEU A 152 20.57 -6.73 4.26
C LEU A 152 21.55 -7.26 5.31
N VAL A 153 21.29 -6.99 6.59
CA VAL A 153 22.20 -7.30 7.70
C VAL A 153 21.50 -8.22 8.71
N ALA A 154 22.18 -9.28 9.13
CA ALA A 154 21.75 -10.06 10.29
C ALA A 154 22.05 -9.25 11.56
N ILE A 155 21.01 -9.00 12.36
CA ILE A 155 21.10 -8.26 13.64
C ILE A 155 21.16 -9.20 14.85
N ARG A 156 20.94 -10.50 14.62
CA ARG A 156 21.01 -11.58 15.61
C ARG A 156 21.54 -12.85 14.94
N ASP A 157 21.98 -13.83 15.74
CA ASP A 157 22.39 -15.13 15.23
C ASP A 157 21.21 -15.87 14.56
N ILE A 158 21.47 -16.48 13.41
CA ILE A 158 20.49 -17.22 12.63
C ILE A 158 20.94 -18.69 12.56
N PRO A 159 20.28 -19.62 13.26
CA PRO A 159 20.66 -21.02 13.23
C PRO A 159 20.58 -21.62 11.83
N GLN A 160 21.45 -22.59 11.54
CA GLN A 160 21.42 -23.29 10.26
C GLN A 160 20.07 -23.99 10.07
N GLY A 161 19.45 -23.78 8.91
CA GLY A 161 18.14 -24.37 8.58
C GLY A 161 16.94 -23.55 9.06
N SER A 162 17.15 -22.46 9.81
CA SER A 162 16.11 -21.48 10.11
C SER A 162 15.83 -20.56 8.93
N GLU A 163 14.58 -20.16 8.78
CA GLU A 163 14.18 -19.11 7.83
C GLU A 163 14.81 -17.77 8.20
N VAL A 164 15.09 -16.92 7.21
CA VAL A 164 15.60 -15.56 7.43
C VAL A 164 14.43 -14.57 7.47
N MET A 165 14.10 -14.08 8.65
CA MET A 165 12.97 -13.16 8.86
C MET A 165 13.42 -11.70 8.91
N ASN A 166 12.79 -10.87 8.08
CA ASN A 166 12.94 -9.41 8.04
C ASN A 166 11.87 -8.71 8.89
N THR A 167 11.96 -7.38 9.02
CA THR A 167 10.88 -6.53 9.53
C THR A 167 10.26 -5.69 8.42
N TYR A 168 8.93 -5.54 8.45
CA TYR A 168 8.19 -4.60 7.60
C TYR A 168 7.87 -3.30 8.34
N GLY A 169 8.38 -3.17 9.57
CA GLY A 169 8.10 -2.08 10.50
C GLY A 169 7.22 -2.52 11.68
N PRO A 170 7.01 -1.63 12.67
CA PRO A 170 6.15 -1.88 13.83
C PRO A 170 4.68 -1.73 13.45
N LEU A 171 4.13 -2.74 12.77
CA LEU A 171 2.78 -2.71 12.19
C LEU A 171 1.79 -3.51 13.05
N SER A 172 0.57 -2.98 13.21
CA SER A 172 -0.54 -3.73 13.82
C SER A 172 -1.08 -4.82 12.91
N ASN A 173 -1.87 -5.76 13.45
CA ASN A 173 -2.48 -6.81 12.64
C ASN A 173 -3.47 -6.25 11.59
N ALA A 174 -4.17 -5.16 11.91
CA ALA A 174 -4.99 -4.46 10.91
C ALA A 174 -4.15 -3.87 9.76
N SER A 175 -2.93 -3.40 10.06
CA SER A 175 -1.99 -2.88 9.05
C SER A 175 -1.34 -3.99 8.23
N LEU A 176 -0.89 -5.07 8.89
CA LEU A 176 -0.36 -6.27 8.23
C LEU A 176 -1.40 -6.89 7.30
N LEU A 177 -2.64 -7.05 7.77
CA LEU A 177 -3.70 -7.66 6.99
C LEU A 177 -3.99 -6.83 5.74
N HIS A 178 -4.14 -5.51 5.86
CA HIS A 178 -4.52 -4.71 4.70
C HIS A 178 -3.39 -4.51 3.69
N ALA A 179 -2.14 -4.39 4.13
CA ALA A 179 -1.03 -4.15 3.21
C ALA A 179 -0.41 -5.44 2.67
N TYR A 180 -0.43 -6.54 3.43
CA TYR A 180 0.31 -7.77 3.12
C TYR A 180 -0.55 -9.05 3.11
N GLY A 181 -1.80 -9.00 3.58
CA GLY A 181 -2.71 -10.15 3.54
C GLY A 181 -2.51 -11.19 4.65
N PHE A 182 -1.77 -10.87 5.71
CA PHE A 182 -1.58 -11.77 6.86
C PHE A 182 -1.64 -11.01 8.19
N THR A 183 -1.73 -11.77 9.29
CA THR A 183 -1.64 -11.26 10.67
C THR A 183 -0.64 -12.10 11.46
N GLU A 184 -0.03 -11.52 12.49
CA GLU A 184 0.90 -12.21 13.38
C GLU A 184 0.25 -12.48 14.74
N GLU A 185 0.31 -13.75 15.18
CA GLU A 185 -0.14 -14.14 16.51
C GLU A 185 0.82 -13.60 17.58
N GLY A 186 0.28 -12.96 18.62
CA GLY A 186 1.11 -12.36 19.67
C GLY A 186 1.89 -11.12 19.22
N ASN A 187 1.48 -10.47 18.14
CA ASN A 187 2.11 -9.24 17.64
C ASN A 187 2.16 -8.15 18.72
N PRO A 188 3.36 -7.73 19.19
CA PRO A 188 3.51 -6.74 20.25
C PRO A 188 3.16 -5.31 19.79
N HIS A 189 3.02 -5.08 18.50
CA HIS A 189 2.63 -3.81 17.89
C HIS A 189 1.14 -3.75 17.55
N ASP A 190 0.37 -4.77 17.93
CA ASP A 190 -1.05 -4.80 17.63
C ASP A 190 -1.80 -3.69 18.36
N VAL A 191 -2.58 -2.93 17.60
CA VAL A 191 -3.37 -1.81 18.11
C VAL A 191 -4.73 -1.81 17.42
N VAL A 192 -5.77 -1.52 18.21
CA VAL A 192 -7.11 -1.28 17.70
C VAL A 192 -7.26 0.22 17.48
N SER A 193 -7.57 0.63 16.26
CA SER A 193 -7.87 2.04 15.97
C SER A 193 -9.30 2.36 16.41
N ASP A 194 -9.47 2.86 17.64
CA ASP A 194 -10.74 3.45 18.11
C ASP A 194 -10.95 4.83 17.47
N ILE A 195 -11.27 4.87 16.18
CA ILE A 195 -11.72 6.10 15.53
C ILE A 195 -13.20 6.29 15.84
N ILE A 196 -13.48 7.00 16.93
CA ILE A 196 -14.82 7.51 17.20
C ILE A 196 -15.03 8.75 16.32
N THR A 197 -15.73 8.57 15.20
CA THR A 197 -16.23 9.72 14.45
C THR A 197 -17.36 10.35 15.25
N ILE A 198 -17.12 11.54 15.82
CA ILE A 198 -18.21 12.35 16.39
C ILE A 198 -19.06 12.81 15.20
N PRO A 199 -20.33 12.38 15.09
CA PRO A 199 -21.15 12.76 13.95
C PRO A 199 -21.33 14.28 13.92
N GLU A 200 -21.26 14.90 12.75
CA GLU A 200 -21.50 16.35 12.61
C GLU A 200 -22.90 16.75 13.10
N CYS A 201 -23.86 15.83 13.14
CA CYS A 201 -25.17 16.10 13.73
C CYS A 201 -25.11 16.47 15.22
N VAL A 202 -24.04 16.08 15.94
CA VAL A 202 -23.76 16.54 17.32
C VAL A 202 -23.52 18.05 17.33
N PHE A 203 -22.85 18.61 16.32
CA PHE A 203 -22.67 20.07 16.20
C PHE A 203 -24.02 20.80 16.11
N CYS A 204 -24.98 20.24 15.36
CA CYS A 204 -26.34 20.76 15.28
C CYS A 204 -27.11 20.72 16.61
N GLN A 205 -26.74 19.84 17.55
CA GLN A 205 -27.34 19.75 18.89
C GLN A 205 -26.70 20.71 19.90
N ILE A 206 -25.47 21.19 19.66
CA ILE A 206 -24.78 22.17 20.51
C ILE A 206 -25.17 23.61 20.10
N LEU A 207 -25.45 23.84 18.81
CA LEU A 207 -25.89 25.13 18.27
C LEU A 207 -27.11 25.81 18.95
N PRO A 208 -28.13 25.09 19.46
CA PRO A 208 -29.26 25.71 20.17
C PRO A 208 -28.85 26.43 21.46
N ILE A 209 -27.65 26.16 22.01
CA ILE A 209 -27.18 26.68 23.31
C ILE A 209 -26.51 28.06 23.17
N GLN A 210 -26.15 28.51 21.95
CA GLN A 210 -25.48 29.81 21.74
C GLN A 210 -26.37 30.93 21.17
N GLN A 211 -27.69 30.89 21.41
CA GLN A 211 -28.58 32.03 21.08
C GLN A 211 -28.44 33.24 22.03
N ASN A 212 -27.26 33.45 22.65
CA ASN A 212 -26.91 34.69 23.34
C ASN A 212 -25.59 35.27 22.79
N GLY A 213 -25.59 35.62 21.50
CA GLY A 213 -24.74 36.72 21.02
C GLY A 213 -23.60 36.41 20.04
N TYR A 214 -23.34 35.16 19.66
CA TYR A 214 -22.30 34.84 18.66
C TYR A 214 -22.90 34.35 17.34
N ARG A 215 -22.77 35.16 16.27
CA ARG A 215 -23.09 34.74 14.89
C ARG A 215 -21.89 34.00 14.29
N LEU A 216 -21.99 32.68 14.15
CA LEU A 216 -21.08 31.93 13.29
C LEU A 216 -21.51 32.11 11.82
N SER A 217 -20.55 32.47 10.98
CA SER A 217 -20.72 32.66 9.54
C SER A 217 -21.06 31.32 8.86
N ALA A 218 -22.06 31.34 7.96
CA ALA A 218 -22.61 30.18 7.25
C ALA A 218 -21.64 29.43 6.32
N HIS A 219 -20.36 29.82 6.29
CA HIS A 219 -19.32 29.13 5.50
C HIS A 219 -18.85 27.80 6.12
N LEU A 220 -19.16 27.52 7.40
CA LEU A 220 -18.75 26.29 8.07
C LEU A 220 -19.66 25.08 7.84
N CYS A 221 -20.81 25.23 7.16
CA CYS A 221 -21.75 24.13 6.90
C CYS A 221 -21.72 23.58 5.45
N ARG A 222 -20.64 23.83 4.70
CA ARG A 222 -20.50 23.37 3.30
C ARG A 222 -19.11 22.78 3.01
N LEU A 223 -18.60 21.92 3.87
CA LEU A 223 -17.50 21.01 3.56
C LEU A 223 -17.88 19.60 3.95
#